data_AF-A0A7W0H1F4-F1
#
_entry.id   AF-A0A7W0H1F4-F1
#
_cell.length_a   1.000
_cell.length_b   1.000
_cell.length_c   1.000
_cell.angle_alpha   90.00
_cell.angle_beta   90.00
_cell.angle_gamma   90.00
#
_symmetry.space_group_name_H-M   'P 1'
#
loop_
_entity.id
_entity.type
_entity.pdbx_description
1 polymer ?
#
loop_
_entity_poly.entity_id
_entity_poly.type
_entity_poly.pdbx_seq_one_letter_code
_entity_poly.pdbx_strand_id
1 'polypeptide(L)'
;LRPRALAEQERLQRERPVPVVEAEGRRWWWFRDRFYWEDEGLTAHDVMALVVERERRRRRKLERAHAALHRELGGVPRREPIPRAARLAVWERDGGRCVECGSDFDLQYDHVIPFSMGGATTAENLQLLCAGCNRDKGASL
;
A
#
# COMPACT_ATOMS: atom_id res chain seq x y z
N LEU A 1 -32.33 -15.96 11.22
CA LEU A 1 -31.81 -14.88 12.09
C LEU A 1 -30.30 -15.05 12.20
N ARG A 2 -29.49 -14.14 11.66
CA ARG A 2 -28.03 -14.20 11.90
C ARG A 2 -27.75 -13.80 13.35
N PRO A 3 -26.88 -14.51 14.10
CA PRO A 3 -26.52 -14.11 15.46
C PRO A 3 -25.95 -12.69 15.47
N ARG A 4 -26.37 -11.84 16.41
CA ARG A 4 -25.90 -10.44 16.53
C ARG A 4 -24.36 -10.33 16.55
N ALA A 5 -23.69 -11.28 17.23
CA ALA A 5 -22.24 -11.35 17.32
C ALA A 5 -21.56 -11.50 15.94
N LEU A 6 -22.16 -12.27 15.02
CA LEU A 6 -21.58 -12.51 13.70
C LEU A 6 -21.66 -11.25 12.81
N ALA A 7 -22.77 -10.53 12.89
CA ALA A 7 -22.97 -9.27 12.15
C ALA A 7 -22.04 -8.15 12.65
N GLU A 8 -21.72 -8.15 13.95
CA GLU A 8 -20.75 -7.21 14.52
C GLU A 8 -19.32 -7.51 14.05
N GLN A 9 -18.92 -8.78 14.04
CA GLN A 9 -17.63 -9.21 13.51
C GLN A 9 -17.47 -8.90 12.02
N GLU A 10 -18.52 -9.12 11.20
CA GLU A 10 -18.55 -8.77 9.77
C GLU A 10 -18.27 -7.28 9.51
N ARG A 11 -18.73 -6.39 10.40
CA ARG A 11 -18.46 -4.95 10.32
C ARG A 11 -17.03 -4.64 10.77
N LEU A 12 -16.65 -5.13 11.96
CA LEU A 12 -15.36 -4.83 12.58
C LEU A 12 -14.16 -5.28 11.73
N GLN A 13 -14.27 -6.43 11.06
CA GLN A 13 -13.18 -6.97 10.23
C GLN A 13 -12.85 -6.08 9.02
N ARG A 14 -13.72 -5.13 8.65
CA ARG A 14 -13.41 -4.13 7.62
C ARG A 14 -12.49 -3.02 8.14
N GLU A 15 -12.58 -2.72 9.43
CA GLU A 15 -11.87 -1.62 10.10
C GLU A 15 -10.59 -2.09 10.78
N ARG A 16 -10.61 -3.27 11.41
CA ARG A 16 -9.47 -3.84 12.16
C ARG A 16 -9.47 -5.36 12.10
N PRO A 17 -8.32 -6.02 12.32
CA PRO A 17 -8.29 -7.47 12.49
C PRO A 17 -9.13 -7.92 13.70
N VAL A 18 -10.01 -8.90 13.46
CA VAL A 18 -10.87 -9.51 14.49
C VAL A 18 -10.39 -10.94 14.73
N PRO A 19 -10.05 -11.34 15.98
CA PRO A 19 -9.67 -12.71 16.27
C PRO A 19 -10.89 -13.62 16.15
N VAL A 20 -10.73 -14.76 15.48
CA VAL A 20 -11.80 -15.71 15.17
C VAL A 20 -11.66 -17.00 15.97
N VAL A 21 -10.47 -17.58 15.97
CA VAL A 21 -10.17 -18.84 16.66
C VAL A 21 -8.71 -18.87 17.10
N GLU A 22 -8.46 -19.47 18.26
CA GLU A 22 -7.13 -19.79 18.75
C GLU A 22 -7.06 -21.28 19.04
N ALA A 23 -6.19 -22.00 18.33
CA ALA A 23 -6.05 -23.44 18.42
C ALA A 23 -4.62 -23.86 18.04
N GLU A 24 -4.06 -24.84 18.73
CA GLU A 24 -2.74 -25.41 18.43
C GLU A 24 -1.60 -24.37 18.38
N GLY A 25 -1.66 -23.35 19.25
CA GLY A 25 -0.68 -22.26 19.28
C GLY A 25 -0.80 -21.26 18.14
N ARG A 26 -1.83 -21.37 17.28
CA ARG A 26 -2.12 -20.41 16.21
C ARG A 26 -3.37 -19.61 16.51
N ARG A 27 -3.30 -18.30 16.30
CA ARG A 27 -4.44 -17.40 16.31
C ARG A 27 -4.81 -17.00 14.89
N TRP A 28 -6.09 -17.09 14.58
CA TRP A 28 -6.66 -16.71 13.30
C TRP A 28 -7.37 -15.37 13.41
N TRP A 29 -7.07 -14.50 12.46
CA TRP A 29 -7.57 -13.14 12.33
C TRP A 29 -8.39 -13.01 11.06
N TRP A 30 -9.55 -12.36 11.16
CA TRP A 30 -10.34 -11.92 10.01
C TRP A 30 -10.14 -10.44 9.79
N PHE A 31 -9.69 -10.07 8.59
CA PHE A 31 -9.50 -8.68 8.19
C PHE A 31 -9.69 -8.52 6.68
N ARG A 32 -10.37 -7.46 6.23
CA ARG A 32 -10.58 -7.14 4.80
C ARG A 32 -11.04 -8.35 3.95
N ASP A 33 -12.05 -9.04 4.46
CA ASP A 33 -12.69 -10.22 3.85
C ASP A 33 -11.72 -11.40 3.65
N ARG A 34 -10.64 -11.48 4.43
CA ARG A 34 -9.64 -12.57 4.40
C ARG A 34 -9.23 -13.05 5.79
N PHE A 35 -8.76 -14.29 5.85
CA PHE A 35 -8.23 -14.90 7.07
C PHE A 35 -6.70 -14.93 7.05
N TYR A 36 -6.12 -14.63 8.20
CA TYR A 36 -4.68 -14.62 8.46
C TYR A 36 -4.43 -15.41 9.73
N TRP A 37 -3.31 -16.11 9.82
CA TRP A 37 -2.93 -16.79 11.06
C TRP A 37 -1.54 -16.33 11.50
N GLU A 38 -1.30 -16.41 12.81
CA GLU A 38 -0.02 -16.09 13.45
C GLU A 38 0.17 -16.99 14.69
N ASP A 39 1.42 -17.20 15.09
CA ASP A 39 1.85 -18.00 16.25
C ASP A 39 2.84 -17.25 17.16
N GLU A 40 2.93 -15.92 17.00
CA GLU A 40 3.90 -15.07 17.70
C GLU A 40 3.24 -14.18 18.77
N GLY A 41 1.92 -14.29 18.97
CA GLY A 41 1.17 -13.47 19.91
C GLY A 41 0.94 -12.04 19.42
N LEU A 42 0.84 -11.85 18.10
CA LEU A 42 0.68 -10.53 17.48
C LEU A 42 -0.60 -9.83 17.94
N THR A 43 -0.53 -8.50 18.07
CA THR A 43 -1.73 -7.69 18.34
C THR A 43 -2.52 -7.43 17.06
N ALA A 44 -3.78 -6.98 17.19
CA ALA A 44 -4.57 -6.54 16.04
C ALA A 44 -3.88 -5.42 15.24
N HIS A 45 -3.09 -4.56 15.90
CA HIS A 45 -2.34 -3.51 15.22
C HIS A 45 -1.18 -4.08 14.40
N ASP A 46 -0.44 -5.06 14.94
CA ASP A 46 0.66 -5.72 14.24
C ASP A 46 0.15 -6.49 13.01
N VAL A 47 -0.94 -7.26 13.17
CA VAL A 47 -1.57 -7.96 12.06
C VAL A 47 -2.05 -6.97 11.00
N MET A 48 -2.66 -5.84 11.42
CA MET A 48 -3.07 -4.79 10.49
C MET A 48 -1.87 -4.23 9.73
N ALA A 49 -0.76 -3.92 10.42
CA ALA A 49 0.46 -3.41 9.81
C ALA A 49 1.04 -4.41 8.78
N LEU A 50 1.13 -5.69 9.14
CA LEU A 50 1.61 -6.75 8.25
C LEU A 50 0.71 -6.96 7.03
N VAL A 51 -0.61 -6.93 7.21
CA VAL A 51 -1.56 -7.05 6.09
C VAL A 51 -1.43 -5.86 5.15
N VAL A 52 -1.41 -4.63 5.69
CA VAL A 52 -1.25 -3.41 4.89
C VAL A 52 0.08 -3.42 4.14
N GLU A 53 1.18 -3.82 4.77
CA GLU A 53 2.49 -3.95 4.13
C GLU A 53 2.48 -5.00 3.02
N ARG A 54 1.85 -6.16 3.26
CA ARG A 54 1.69 -7.22 2.24
C ARG A 54 0.89 -6.73 1.03
N GLU A 55 -0.18 -5.99 1.25
CA GLU A 55 -1.00 -5.40 0.19
C GLU A 55 -0.22 -4.34 -0.60
N ARG A 56 0.53 -3.47 0.08
CA ARG A 56 1.44 -2.50 -0.55
C ARG A 56 2.48 -3.20 -1.42
N ARG A 57 3.17 -4.22 -0.91
CA ARG A 57 4.15 -5.02 -1.66
C ARG A 57 3.53 -5.71 -2.87
N ARG A 58 2.35 -6.32 -2.70
CA ARG A 58 1.64 -6.98 -3.81
C ARG A 58 1.24 -6.00 -4.90
N ARG A 59 0.73 -4.82 -4.54
CA ARG A 59 0.39 -3.75 -5.49
C ARG A 59 1.63 -3.29 -6.25
N ARG A 60 2.72 -2.94 -5.55
CA ARG A 60 4.01 -2.55 -6.15
C ARG A 60 4.53 -3.62 -7.13
N LYS A 61 4.39 -4.91 -6.78
CA LYS A 61 4.78 -6.02 -7.66
C LYS A 61 3.94 -6.09 -8.94
N LEU A 62 2.62 -5.93 -8.83
CA LEU A 62 1.71 -5.94 -9.98
C LEU A 62 1.98 -4.76 -10.92
N GLU A 63 2.13 -3.55 -10.37
CA GLU A 63 2.43 -2.37 -11.16
C GLU A 63 3.77 -2.52 -11.90
N ARG A 64 4.80 -3.11 -11.25
CA ARG A 64 6.10 -3.39 -11.90
C ARG A 64 5.95 -4.37 -13.06
N ALA A 65 5.14 -5.41 -12.88
CA ALA A 65 4.86 -6.38 -13.93
C ALA A 65 4.13 -5.72 -15.11
N HIS A 66 3.15 -4.85 -14.87
CA HIS A 66 2.48 -4.09 -15.92
C HIS A 66 3.44 -3.17 -16.67
N ALA A 67 4.32 -2.46 -15.96
CA ALA A 67 5.30 -1.58 -16.57
C ALA A 67 6.31 -2.36 -17.44
N ALA A 68 6.77 -3.53 -16.98
CA ALA A 68 7.62 -4.42 -17.76
C ALA A 68 6.92 -4.89 -19.05
N LEU A 69 5.67 -5.36 -18.94
CA LEU A 69 4.87 -5.77 -20.10
C LEU A 69 4.65 -4.61 -21.09
N HIS A 70 4.37 -3.40 -20.60
CA HIS A 70 4.19 -2.23 -21.46
C HIS A 70 5.45 -1.89 -22.26
N ARG A 71 6.65 -2.06 -21.67
CA ARG A 71 7.92 -1.90 -22.39
C ARG A 71 8.12 -2.97 -23.46
N GLU A 72 7.84 -4.24 -23.14
CA GLU A 72 7.91 -5.35 -24.10
C GLU A 72 6.98 -5.12 -25.29
N LEU A 73 5.80 -4.54 -25.06
CA LEU A 73 4.83 -4.18 -26.09
C LEU A 73 5.13 -2.85 -26.82
N GLY A 74 6.27 -2.21 -26.56
CA GLY A 74 6.74 -1.02 -27.29
C GLY A 74 6.05 0.30 -26.94
N GLY A 75 5.33 0.37 -25.81
CA GLY A 75 4.69 1.61 -25.39
C GLY A 75 5.69 2.61 -24.81
N VAL A 76 5.88 3.75 -25.47
CA VAL A 76 6.65 4.89 -24.93
C VAL A 76 5.69 5.81 -24.18
N PRO A 77 5.76 5.90 -22.83
CA PRO A 77 4.89 6.81 -22.10
C PRO A 77 5.31 8.25 -22.38
N ARG A 78 4.34 9.16 -22.61
CA ARG A 78 4.59 10.60 -22.68
C ARG A 78 4.56 11.17 -21.26
N ARG A 79 5.52 12.06 -20.95
CA ARG A 79 5.54 12.75 -19.65
C ARG A 79 4.43 13.78 -19.62
N GLU A 80 3.30 13.40 -19.05
CA GLU A 80 2.20 14.32 -18.75
C GLU A 80 2.37 14.90 -17.35
N PRO A 81 1.95 16.17 -17.13
CA PRO A 81 1.85 16.72 -15.78
C PRO A 81 0.97 15.82 -14.91
N ILE A 82 1.34 15.65 -13.63
CA ILE A 82 0.52 14.89 -12.69
C ILE A 82 -0.86 15.57 -12.57
N PRO A 83 -1.97 14.88 -12.89
CA PRO A 83 -3.29 15.46 -12.76
C PRO A 83 -3.56 15.97 -11.34
N ARG A 84 -4.24 17.11 -11.20
CA ARG A 84 -4.55 17.70 -9.88
C ARG A 84 -5.28 16.71 -8.97
N ALA A 85 -6.20 15.92 -9.52
CA ALA A 85 -6.91 14.88 -8.78
C ALA A 85 -5.96 13.82 -8.20
N ALA A 86 -4.97 13.38 -8.97
CA ALA A 86 -3.98 12.42 -8.50
C ALA A 86 -3.08 13.02 -7.40
N ARG A 87 -2.67 14.29 -7.54
CA ARG A 87 -1.89 14.99 -6.51
C ARG A 87 -2.64 15.04 -5.18
N LEU A 88 -3.91 15.44 -5.20
CA LEU A 88 -4.74 15.53 -3.99
C LEU A 88 -4.94 14.16 -3.35
N ALA A 89 -5.28 13.14 -4.15
CA ALA A 89 -5.45 11.77 -3.66
C ALA A 89 -4.17 11.22 -3.00
N VAL A 90 -3.00 11.47 -3.60
CA VAL A 90 -1.71 11.05 -3.02
C VAL A 90 -1.42 11.81 -1.73
N TRP A 91 -1.68 13.12 -1.71
CA TRP A 91 -1.46 13.95 -0.52
C TRP A 91 -2.31 13.51 0.67
N GLU A 92 -3.60 13.27 0.46
CA GLU A 92 -4.53 12.79 1.48
C GLU A 92 -4.15 11.39 1.96
N ARG A 93 -3.84 10.48 1.03
CA ARG A 93 -3.41 9.10 1.33
C ARG A 93 -2.14 9.05 2.17
N ASP A 94 -1.15 9.87 1.82
CA ASP A 94 0.16 9.88 2.47
C ASP A 94 0.20 10.82 3.68
N GLY A 95 -0.92 11.49 3.99
CA GLY A 95 -1.05 12.37 5.15
C GLY A 95 -0.11 13.56 5.14
N GLY A 96 0.26 14.04 3.94
CA GLY A 96 1.23 15.13 3.78
C GLY A 96 2.60 14.83 4.38
N ARG A 97 3.05 13.58 4.34
CA ARG A 97 4.32 13.13 4.90
C ARG A 97 5.06 12.19 3.94
N CYS A 98 6.38 12.18 4.06
CA CYS A 98 7.25 11.22 3.40
C CYS A 98 6.88 9.80 3.83
N VAL A 99 6.58 8.93 2.88
CA VAL A 99 6.18 7.54 3.18
C VAL A 99 7.33 6.66 3.68
N GLU A 100 8.57 7.10 3.52
CA GLU A 100 9.76 6.35 3.94
C GLU A 100 10.28 6.79 5.32
N CYS A 101 10.32 8.10 5.61
CA CYS A 101 10.87 8.61 6.88
C CYS A 101 9.89 9.43 7.75
N GLY A 102 8.68 9.70 7.27
CA GLY A 102 7.65 10.45 8.00
C GLY A 102 7.83 11.98 8.03
N SER A 103 8.93 12.52 7.48
CA SER A 103 9.15 13.97 7.36
C SER A 103 7.99 14.65 6.62
N ASP A 104 7.55 15.81 7.08
CA ASP A 104 6.59 16.69 6.38
C ASP A 104 7.27 17.83 5.62
N PHE A 105 8.61 17.86 5.60
CA PHE A 105 9.42 18.91 4.98
C PHE A 105 9.95 18.50 3.60
N ASP A 106 9.95 19.47 2.67
CA ASP A 106 10.47 19.38 1.30
C ASP A 106 9.97 18.13 0.54
N LEU A 107 8.65 18.01 0.48
CA LEU A 107 7.96 16.86 -0.09
C LEU A 107 7.84 16.95 -1.62
N GLN A 108 8.08 15.82 -2.27
CA GLN A 108 8.07 15.65 -3.71
C GLN A 108 7.16 14.49 -4.09
N TYR A 109 6.44 14.64 -5.19
CA TYR A 109 5.71 13.54 -5.81
C TYR A 109 6.71 12.69 -6.60
N ASP A 110 6.92 11.47 -6.14
CA ASP A 110 7.82 10.51 -6.76
C ASP A 110 7.03 9.32 -7.32
N HIS A 111 7.49 8.77 -8.45
CA HIS A 111 6.91 7.54 -8.99
C HIS A 111 7.54 6.33 -8.31
N VAL A 112 6.72 5.51 -7.65
CA VAL A 112 7.14 4.24 -7.04
C VAL A 112 7.85 3.36 -8.06
N ILE A 113 7.33 3.28 -9.28
CA ILE A 113 8.00 2.73 -10.45
C ILE A 113 8.41 3.89 -11.35
N PRO A 114 9.72 4.06 -11.64
CA PRO A 114 10.20 5.17 -12.44
C PRO A 114 9.42 5.31 -13.74
N PHE A 115 9.14 6.55 -14.12
CA PHE A 115 8.56 6.85 -15.42
C PHE A 115 9.38 6.28 -16.58
N SER A 116 10.72 6.33 -16.47
CA SER A 116 11.65 5.73 -17.44
C SER A 116 11.48 4.22 -17.61
N MET A 117 10.91 3.55 -16.59
CA MET A 117 10.61 2.14 -16.59
C MET A 117 9.17 1.85 -17.02
N GLY A 118 8.41 2.82 -17.54
CA GLY A 118 7.01 2.63 -17.92
C GLY A 118 6.02 2.80 -16.77
N GLY A 119 6.44 3.40 -15.66
CA GLY A 119 5.55 3.72 -14.56
C GLY A 119 4.48 4.74 -14.96
N ALA A 120 3.21 4.41 -14.73
CA ALA A 120 2.10 5.29 -15.03
C ALA A 120 2.04 6.48 -14.06
N THR A 121 1.56 7.64 -14.52
CA THR A 121 1.32 8.82 -13.67
C THR A 121 -0.09 8.74 -13.08
N THR A 122 -0.28 7.82 -12.13
CA THR A 122 -1.55 7.63 -11.41
C THR A 122 -1.36 7.79 -9.92
N ALA A 123 -2.44 8.01 -9.17
CA ALA A 123 -2.36 8.15 -7.72
C ALA A 123 -1.77 6.90 -7.06
N GLU A 124 -1.95 5.73 -7.65
CA GLU A 124 -1.47 4.45 -7.16
C GLU A 124 0.06 4.31 -7.28
N ASN A 125 0.64 4.76 -8.40
CA ASN A 125 2.08 4.69 -8.67
C ASN A 125 2.85 5.95 -8.21
N LEU A 126 2.16 6.96 -7.67
CA LEU A 126 2.78 8.14 -7.06
C LEU A 126 2.83 8.01 -5.54
N GLN A 127 3.85 8.61 -4.92
CA GLN A 127 4.04 8.70 -3.47
C GLN A 127 4.67 10.04 -3.07
N LEU A 128 4.50 10.44 -1.82
CA LEU A 128 5.25 11.55 -1.23
C LEU A 128 6.57 11.06 -0.64
N LEU A 129 7.68 11.65 -1.08
CA LEU A 129 8.99 11.49 -0.46
C LEU A 129 9.56 12.86 -0.10
N CYS A 130 10.30 12.96 1.01
CA CYS A 130 11.15 14.13 1.22
C CYS A 130 12.32 14.10 0.22
N ALA A 131 12.92 15.26 -0.04
CA ALA A 131 14.03 15.37 -0.98
C ALA A 131 15.22 14.43 -0.67
N GLY A 132 15.48 14.12 0.60
CA GLY A 132 16.50 13.15 1.02
C GLY A 132 16.16 11.73 0.55
N CYS A 133 15.02 11.19 0.98
CA CYS A 133 14.58 9.86 0.59
C CYS A 133 14.37 9.72 -0.92
N ASN A 134 13.90 10.77 -1.60
CA ASN A 134 13.75 10.75 -3.06
C ASN A 134 15.11 10.61 -3.78
N ARG A 135 16.14 11.29 -3.27
CA ARG A 135 17.51 11.19 -3.80
C ARG A 135 18.10 9.80 -3.59
N ASP A 136 17.94 9.24 -2.39
CA ASP A 136 18.45 7.90 -2.06
C ASP A 136 17.78 6.82 -2.92
N LYS A 137 16.47 6.96 -3.17
CA LYS A 137 15.73 6.12 -4.12
C LYS A 137 16.28 6.27 -5.54
N GLY A 138 16.54 7.49 -6.00
CA GLY A 138 17.11 7.74 -7.33
C GLY A 138 18.50 7.13 -7.52
N ALA A 139 19.30 7.02 -6.46
CA ALA A 139 20.65 6.44 -6.50
C ALA A 139 20.67 4.90 -6.51
N SER A 140 19.54 4.25 -6.21
CA SER A 140 19.42 2.79 -6.07
C SER A 140 18.63 2.10 -7.20
N LEU A 141 18.26 2.86 -8.24
CA LEU A 141 17.49 2.43 -9.41
C LEU A 141 18.35 2.41 -10.68
#